data_AF-A0AA89BFD0-F1
#
_entry.id   AF-A0AA89BFD0-F1
#
_cell.length_a   1.000
_cell.length_b   1.000
_cell.length_c   1.000
_cell.angle_alpha   90.00
_cell.angle_beta   90.00
_cell.angle_gamma   90.00
#
_symmetry.space_group_name_H-M   'P 1'
#
loop_
_entity.id
_entity.type
_entity.pdbx_description
1 polymer ?
#
loop_
_entity_poly.entity_id
_entity_poly.type
_entity_poly.pdbx_seq_one_letter_code
_entity_poly.pdbx_strand_id
1 'polypeptide(L)'
;MELHQTQDCPTKILVDNKSALELAKNPMFHERSKHIDTKYHFIRECVSKKEIELEYVKSQDQVADIFTKPLKIDVFHKLRIHLGEQLFNNDTTGRVLKYDPMTKQATVLLGGLAGATGVTLSQDGSFLLATEYFTGNIYKYWLKGPKAATAEVIMNLEGYANKIRATTRGDFWVGVIIEGPPHTLLGQRIDEYGTVLETLTFSPEFNSPLISEVYEFNDALFLGSLNGEYVGVYKA
;
A
#
# COMPACT_ATOMS: atom_id res chain seq x y z
N MET A 1 7.96 7.26 -27.03
CA MET A 1 9.29 7.91 -27.10
C MET A 1 9.27 9.40 -26.74
N GLU A 2 8.13 10.02 -26.39
CA GLU A 2 8.04 11.48 -26.13
C GLU A 2 8.41 11.92 -24.69
N LEU A 3 8.44 11.02 -23.70
CA LEU A 3 8.65 11.38 -22.29
C LEU A 3 10.11 11.40 -21.81
N HIS A 4 11.09 11.20 -22.70
CA HIS A 4 12.53 11.17 -22.39
C HIS A 4 12.91 10.17 -21.27
N GLN A 5 12.05 9.19 -21.01
CA GLN A 5 12.35 8.08 -20.11
C GLN A 5 12.93 6.92 -20.91
N THR A 6 14.05 6.39 -20.43
CA THR A 6 14.63 5.14 -20.94
C THR A 6 13.76 3.97 -20.49
N GLN A 7 13.46 3.08 -21.42
CA GLN A 7 12.69 1.88 -21.13
C GLN A 7 13.66 0.70 -20.95
N ASP A 8 13.81 0.23 -19.71
CA ASP A 8 14.76 -0.83 -19.36
C ASP A 8 14.23 -2.23 -19.66
N CYS A 9 12.90 -2.41 -19.69
CA CYS A 9 12.24 -3.68 -19.99
C CYS A 9 10.92 -3.47 -20.78
N PRO A 10 10.38 -4.50 -21.45
CA PRO A 10 9.11 -4.38 -22.18
C PRO A 10 7.97 -3.92 -21.27
N THR A 11 7.14 -2.99 -21.73
CA THR A 11 5.97 -2.55 -20.96
C THR A 11 4.90 -3.62 -21.02
N LYS A 12 4.52 -4.17 -19.87
CA LYS A 12 3.47 -5.17 -19.77
C LYS A 12 2.09 -4.53 -19.97
N ILE A 13 1.31 -5.02 -20.93
CA ILE A 13 -0.06 -4.57 -21.23
C ILE A 13 -1.02 -5.73 -21.01
N LEU A 14 -2.01 -5.52 -20.14
CA LEU A 14 -3.03 -6.51 -19.81
C LEU A 14 -4.21 -6.42 -20.80
N VAL A 15 -4.56 -7.55 -21.40
CA VAL A 15 -5.61 -7.66 -22.43
C VAL A 15 -6.65 -8.67 -21.99
N ASP A 16 -7.92 -8.27 -21.96
CA ASP A 16 -9.02 -9.14 -21.53
C ASP A 16 -9.72 -9.89 -22.67
N ASN A 17 -9.37 -9.55 -23.92
CA ASN A 17 -9.85 -10.23 -25.10
C ASN A 17 -8.81 -11.24 -25.62
N LYS A 18 -9.07 -12.53 -25.40
CA LYS A 18 -8.22 -13.62 -25.88
C LYS A 18 -8.02 -13.61 -27.39
N SER A 19 -9.05 -13.29 -28.16
CA SER A 19 -8.94 -13.21 -29.62
C SER A 19 -8.00 -12.07 -30.03
N ALA A 20 -8.07 -10.91 -29.38
CA ALA A 20 -7.15 -9.81 -29.64
C ALA A 20 -5.69 -10.17 -29.28
N LEU A 21 -5.48 -10.91 -28.19
CA LEU A 21 -4.17 -11.42 -27.78
C LEU A 21 -3.59 -12.41 -28.81
N GLU A 22 -4.40 -13.37 -29.26
CA GLU A 22 -4.00 -14.34 -30.28
C GLU A 22 -3.71 -13.65 -31.62
N LEU A 23 -4.52 -12.67 -32.02
CA LEU A 23 -4.26 -11.86 -33.20
C LEU A 23 -2.95 -11.07 -33.08
N ALA A 24 -2.61 -10.57 -31.90
CA ALA A 24 -1.35 -9.86 -31.68
C ALA A 24 -0.12 -10.79 -31.65
N LYS A 25 -0.29 -12.09 -31.38
CA LYS A 25 0.80 -13.08 -31.36
C LYS A 25 0.97 -13.85 -32.67
N ASN A 26 -0.12 -14.08 -33.41
CA ASN A 26 -0.12 -14.94 -34.59
C ASN A 26 -0.33 -14.14 -35.90
N PRO A 27 0.62 -14.17 -36.84
CA PRO A 27 0.50 -13.46 -38.13
C PRO A 27 -0.48 -14.11 -39.12
N MET A 28 -0.95 -15.33 -38.86
CA MET A 28 -1.72 -16.15 -39.83
C MET A 28 -3.22 -15.85 -39.91
N PHE A 29 -3.80 -14.96 -39.10
CA PHE A 29 -5.21 -14.60 -39.26
C PHE A 29 -5.39 -13.57 -40.37
N HIS A 30 -6.11 -13.98 -41.41
CA HIS A 30 -6.52 -13.13 -42.53
C HIS A 30 -8.05 -13.12 -42.56
N GLU A 31 -8.68 -12.08 -42.01
CA GLU A 31 -9.96 -11.61 -42.56
C GLU A 31 -10.32 -10.17 -42.13
N ARG A 32 -10.31 -9.29 -43.14
CA ARG A 32 -11.06 -8.05 -43.37
C ARG A 32 -11.26 -7.08 -42.19
N SER A 33 -10.39 -6.07 -42.11
CA SER A 33 -10.74 -4.63 -42.09
C SER A 33 -9.45 -3.80 -42.06
N LYS A 34 -9.21 -2.96 -43.08
CA LYS A 34 -7.93 -2.22 -43.25
C LYS A 34 -7.50 -1.38 -42.02
N HIS A 35 -8.45 -0.82 -41.27
CA HIS A 35 -8.19 -0.03 -40.05
C HIS A 35 -7.84 -0.88 -38.82
N ILE A 36 -8.30 -2.12 -38.80
CA ILE A 36 -7.98 -3.13 -37.79
C ILE A 36 -6.55 -3.59 -38.06
N ASP A 37 -6.22 -3.96 -39.31
CA ASP A 37 -4.90 -4.44 -39.71
C ASP A 37 -3.76 -3.50 -39.31
N THR A 38 -3.88 -2.18 -39.54
CA THR A 38 -2.81 -1.23 -39.19
C THR A 38 -2.50 -1.20 -37.68
N LYS A 39 -3.52 -1.26 -36.81
CA LYS A 39 -3.32 -1.29 -35.35
C LYS A 39 -2.68 -2.59 -34.89
N TYR A 40 -3.10 -3.74 -35.44
CA TYR A 40 -2.50 -5.03 -35.09
C TYR A 40 -1.07 -5.17 -35.63
N HIS A 41 -0.77 -4.64 -36.81
CA HIS A 41 0.60 -4.57 -37.32
C HIS A 41 1.51 -3.78 -36.39
N PHE A 42 1.05 -2.60 -35.94
CA PHE A 42 1.80 -1.78 -34.99
C PHE A 42 2.03 -2.50 -33.66
N ILE A 43 0.99 -3.10 -33.07
CA ILE A 43 1.12 -3.84 -31.81
C ILE A 43 2.08 -5.03 -31.96
N ARG A 44 1.97 -5.80 -33.06
CA ARG A 44 2.90 -6.90 -33.37
C ARG A 44 4.34 -6.44 -33.49
N GLU A 45 4.56 -5.29 -34.14
CA GLU A 45 5.88 -4.67 -34.27
C GLU A 45 6.43 -4.25 -32.90
N CYS A 46 5.63 -3.61 -32.05
CA CYS A 46 6.06 -3.28 -30.68
C CYS A 46 6.38 -4.53 -29.85
N VAL A 47 5.60 -5.61 -30.01
CA VAL A 47 5.88 -6.91 -29.35
C VAL A 47 7.19 -7.51 -29.87
N SER A 48 7.42 -7.52 -31.20
CA SER A 48 8.63 -8.09 -31.79
C SER A 48 9.89 -7.30 -31.44
N LYS A 49 9.76 -5.97 -31.32
CA LYS A 49 10.81 -5.06 -30.84
C LYS A 49 11.04 -5.14 -29.33
N LYS A 50 10.25 -5.94 -28.60
CA LYS A 50 10.28 -6.02 -27.12
C LYS A 50 10.00 -4.67 -26.45
N GLU A 51 9.26 -3.79 -27.11
CA GLU A 51 8.77 -2.55 -26.51
C GLU A 51 7.57 -2.82 -25.60
N ILE A 52 6.76 -3.82 -25.91
CA ILE A 52 5.62 -4.22 -25.08
C ILE A 52 5.51 -5.73 -24.96
N GLU A 53 4.92 -6.20 -23.88
CA GLU A 53 4.55 -7.60 -23.66
C GLU A 53 3.05 -7.69 -23.36
N LEU A 54 2.34 -8.58 -24.04
CA LEU A 54 0.89 -8.74 -23.85
C LEU A 54 0.58 -9.96 -22.98
N GLU A 55 -0.17 -9.72 -21.91
CA GLU A 55 -0.65 -10.77 -21.00
C GLU A 55 -2.18 -10.77 -20.91
N TYR A 56 -2.77 -11.96 -20.82
CA TYR A 56 -4.21 -12.09 -20.65
C TYR A 56 -4.61 -11.77 -19.20
N VAL A 57 -5.67 -10.96 -19.05
CA VAL A 57 -6.37 -10.74 -17.77
C VAL A 57 -7.84 -11.10 -17.93
N LYS A 58 -8.55 -11.54 -16.89
CA LYS A 58 -10.01 -11.73 -17.01
C LYS A 58 -10.68 -10.34 -17.06
N SER A 59 -11.78 -10.19 -17.79
CA SER A 59 -12.47 -8.88 -17.90
C SER A 59 -12.87 -8.29 -16.54
N GLN A 60 -13.25 -9.13 -15.57
CA GLN A 60 -13.57 -8.71 -14.20
C GLN A 60 -12.37 -8.23 -13.36
N ASP A 61 -11.15 -8.41 -13.89
CA ASP A 61 -9.87 -8.07 -13.26
C ASP A 61 -9.13 -7.00 -14.10
N GLN A 62 -9.75 -6.48 -15.18
CA GLN A 62 -9.17 -5.44 -16.04
C GLN A 62 -9.27 -4.07 -15.36
N VAL A 63 -8.21 -3.67 -14.66
CA VAL A 63 -8.16 -2.40 -13.91
C VAL A 63 -8.45 -1.18 -14.80
N ALA A 64 -8.01 -1.20 -16.05
CA ALA A 64 -8.22 -0.09 -16.99
C ALA A 64 -9.71 0.23 -17.24
N ASP A 65 -10.61 -0.72 -16.96
CA ASP A 65 -12.05 -0.51 -17.13
C ASP A 65 -12.60 0.58 -16.21
N ILE A 66 -11.94 0.85 -15.07
CA ILE A 66 -12.34 1.93 -14.15
C ILE A 66 -12.34 3.31 -14.81
N PHE A 67 -11.49 3.52 -15.82
CA PHE A 67 -11.34 4.78 -16.53
C PHE A 67 -12.14 4.84 -17.84
N THR A 68 -12.68 3.71 -18.31
CA THR A 68 -13.22 3.59 -19.67
C THR A 68 -14.66 3.09 -19.73
N LYS A 69 -15.20 2.50 -18.67
CA LYS A 69 -16.53 1.88 -18.66
C LYS A 69 -17.37 2.34 -17.45
N PRO A 70 -18.71 2.45 -17.61
CA PRO A 70 -19.62 2.57 -16.47
C PRO A 70 -19.78 1.20 -15.80
N LEU A 71 -19.08 1.00 -14.68
CA LEU A 71 -19.06 -0.26 -13.94
C LEU A 71 -20.20 -0.37 -12.91
N LYS A 72 -20.65 -1.60 -12.64
CA LYS A 72 -21.48 -1.86 -11.45
C LYS A 72 -20.67 -1.61 -10.18
N ILE A 73 -21.34 -1.21 -9.11
CA ILE A 73 -20.70 -0.74 -7.87
C ILE A 73 -19.75 -1.78 -7.25
N ASP A 74 -20.14 -3.05 -7.26
CA ASP A 74 -19.36 -4.19 -6.79
C ASP A 74 -18.06 -4.37 -7.58
N VAL A 75 -18.15 -4.32 -8.91
CA VAL A 75 -16.98 -4.40 -9.81
C VAL A 75 -16.09 -3.18 -9.66
N PHE A 76 -16.68 -1.98 -9.55
CA PHE A 76 -15.94 -0.74 -9.34
C PHE A 76 -15.16 -0.77 -8.03
N HIS A 77 -15.77 -1.19 -6.92
CA HIS A 77 -15.08 -1.34 -5.64
C HIS A 77 -13.91 -2.31 -5.73
N LYS A 78 -14.12 -3.47 -6.35
CA LYS A 78 -13.07 -4.46 -6.55
C LYS A 78 -11.91 -3.90 -7.38
N LEU A 79 -12.18 -3.30 -8.55
CA LEU A 79 -11.13 -2.75 -9.41
C LEU A 79 -10.43 -1.53 -8.80
N ARG A 80 -11.13 -0.73 -7.99
CA ARG A 80 -10.53 0.39 -7.25
C ARG A 80 -9.52 -0.09 -6.21
N ILE A 81 -9.84 -1.16 -5.48
CA ILE A 81 -8.90 -1.77 -4.53
C ILE A 81 -7.67 -2.30 -5.29
N HIS A 82 -7.89 -3.04 -6.38
CA HIS A 82 -6.81 -3.59 -7.19
C HIS A 82 -5.92 -2.52 -7.83
N LEU A 83 -6.50 -1.39 -8.28
CA LEU A 83 -5.75 -0.23 -8.75
C LEU A 83 -4.85 0.34 -7.65
N GLY A 84 -5.36 0.45 -6.43
CA GLY A 84 -4.57 0.87 -5.28
C GLY A 84 -3.38 -0.06 -5.05
N GLU A 85 -3.61 -1.37 -4.95
CA GLU A 85 -2.55 -2.37 -4.80
C GLU A 85 -1.48 -2.26 -5.88
N GLN A 86 -1.87 -2.09 -7.15
CA GLN A 86 -0.91 -1.97 -8.26
C GLN A 86 -0.14 -0.64 -8.23
N LEU A 87 -0.79 0.47 -7.88
CA LEU A 87 -0.12 1.77 -7.78
C LEU A 87 0.87 1.82 -6.62
N PHE A 88 0.58 1.13 -5.52
CA PHE A 88 1.43 1.11 -4.35
C PHE A 88 2.47 -0.02 -4.36
N ASN A 89 2.27 -1.07 -5.17
CA ASN A 89 3.27 -2.11 -5.40
C ASN A 89 4.53 -1.46 -6.01
N ASN A 90 5.56 -1.30 -5.17
CA ASN A 90 6.85 -0.66 -5.44
C ASN A 90 6.89 0.87 -5.31
N ASP A 91 5.82 1.54 -4.84
CA ASP A 91 5.94 2.94 -4.47
C ASP A 91 6.72 3.07 -3.15
N THR A 92 7.97 3.51 -3.25
CA THR A 92 8.87 3.78 -2.10
C THR A 92 9.03 5.28 -1.86
N THR A 93 8.15 6.12 -2.38
CA THR A 93 8.28 7.59 -2.27
C THR A 93 7.84 8.15 -0.90
N GLY A 94 7.35 7.30 0.00
CA GLY A 94 6.92 7.67 1.35
C GLY A 94 8.04 8.31 2.18
N ARG A 95 7.68 9.30 2.99
CA ARG A 95 8.63 10.11 3.78
C ARG A 95 8.09 10.46 5.17
N VAL A 96 9.00 10.53 6.14
CA VAL A 96 8.79 11.18 7.44
C VAL A 96 9.37 12.57 7.38
N LEU A 97 8.55 13.57 7.70
CA LEU A 97 8.93 14.99 7.68
C LEU A 97 8.96 15.56 9.09
N LYS A 98 10.00 16.34 9.39
CA LYS A 98 10.02 17.29 10.50
C LYS A 98 9.64 18.66 9.96
N TYR A 99 8.73 19.35 10.63
CA TYR A 99 8.39 20.73 10.34
C TYR A 99 8.71 21.62 11.54
N ASP A 100 9.42 22.72 11.29
CA ASP A 100 9.67 23.76 12.28
C ASP A 100 8.71 24.94 12.03
N PRO A 101 7.76 25.22 12.94
CA PRO A 101 6.78 26.29 12.75
C PRO A 101 7.38 27.70 12.85
N MET A 102 8.52 27.87 13.52
CA MET A 102 9.17 29.17 13.68
C MET A 102 9.91 29.56 12.41
N THR A 103 10.67 28.63 11.83
CA THR A 103 11.42 28.86 10.58
C THR A 103 10.61 28.55 9.32
N LYS A 104 9.45 27.90 9.47
CA LYS A 104 8.59 27.38 8.39
C LYS A 104 9.32 26.40 7.45
N GLN A 105 10.33 25.71 7.96
CA GLN A 105 11.12 24.76 7.20
C GLN A 105 10.64 23.32 7.41
N ALA A 106 10.55 22.56 6.32
CA ALA A 106 10.36 21.12 6.35
C ALA A 106 11.68 20.40 6.04
N THR A 107 11.98 19.34 6.79
CA THR A 107 13.16 18.49 6.62
C THR A 107 12.71 17.04 6.50
N VAL A 108 13.21 16.33 5.49
CA VAL A 108 13.00 14.87 5.38
C VAL A 108 13.90 14.17 6.40
N LEU A 109 13.31 13.45 7.34
CA LEU A 109 14.06 12.63 8.31
C LEU A 109 14.31 11.22 7.76
N LEU A 110 13.28 10.63 7.15
CA LEU A 110 13.33 9.29 6.55
C LEU A 110 12.59 9.33 5.22
N GLY A 111 13.10 8.66 4.20
CA GLY A 111 12.46 8.51 2.90
C GLY A 111 12.71 7.11 2.36
N GLY A 112 12.08 6.76 1.23
CA GLY A 112 12.19 5.40 0.70
C GLY A 112 11.14 4.44 1.25
N LEU A 113 10.08 4.93 1.91
CA LEU A 113 9.13 4.09 2.63
C LEU A 113 8.00 3.60 1.71
N ALA A 114 7.78 2.29 1.68
CA ALA A 114 6.68 1.64 0.99
C ALA A 114 5.36 1.78 1.77
N GLY A 115 4.58 2.82 1.43
CA GLY A 115 3.32 3.12 2.11
C GLY A 115 3.55 3.59 3.56
N ALA A 116 4.18 4.76 3.74
CA ALA A 116 4.34 5.37 5.06
C ALA A 116 2.96 5.74 5.66
N THR A 117 2.55 5.07 6.75
CA THR A 117 1.17 5.21 7.31
C THR A 117 1.12 5.83 8.71
N GLY A 118 2.11 5.57 9.55
CA GLY A 118 2.14 5.99 10.94
C GLY A 118 3.48 6.61 11.33
N VAL A 119 3.41 7.59 12.24
CA VAL A 119 4.58 8.16 12.91
C VAL A 119 4.21 8.54 14.34
N THR A 120 5.07 8.24 15.31
CA THR A 120 4.91 8.65 16.71
C THR A 120 6.26 8.93 17.36
N LEU A 121 6.29 9.82 18.35
CA LEU A 121 7.50 10.12 19.13
C LEU A 121 7.60 9.19 20.34
N SER A 122 8.84 8.97 20.81
CA SER A 122 9.09 8.47 22.16
C SER A 122 8.70 9.54 23.19
N GLN A 123 8.38 9.11 24.42
CA GLN A 123 7.92 10.00 25.49
C GLN A 123 8.97 11.08 25.87
N ASP A 124 10.25 10.73 25.80
CA ASP A 124 11.39 11.63 26.05
C ASP A 124 11.87 12.41 24.80
N GLY A 125 11.24 12.15 23.65
CA GLY A 125 11.61 12.69 22.34
C GLY A 125 13.03 12.35 21.89
N SER A 126 13.61 11.25 22.36
CA SER A 126 14.92 10.76 21.91
C SER A 126 14.87 10.03 20.57
N PHE A 127 13.73 9.47 20.18
CA PHE A 127 13.51 8.84 18.88
C PHE A 127 12.05 9.01 18.40
N LEU A 128 11.79 8.65 17.14
CA LEU A 128 10.46 8.40 16.61
C LEU A 128 10.36 7.00 16.04
N LEU A 129 9.15 6.46 16.01
CA LEU A 129 8.82 5.25 15.25
C LEU A 129 8.00 5.63 14.02
N ALA A 130 8.24 4.95 12.90
CA ALA A 130 7.47 5.07 11.67
C ALA A 130 7.13 3.69 11.10
N THR A 131 5.92 3.54 10.57
CA THR A 131 5.44 2.28 9.99
C THR A 131 5.44 2.33 8.46
N GLU A 132 5.82 1.19 7.87
CA GLU A 132 5.79 0.92 6.43
C GLU A 132 4.72 -0.14 6.17
N TYR A 133 3.63 0.28 5.52
CA TYR A 133 2.41 -0.52 5.42
C TYR A 133 2.63 -1.85 4.71
N PHE A 134 3.22 -1.83 3.51
CA PHE A 134 3.27 -3.03 2.65
C PHE A 134 4.27 -4.07 3.13
N THR A 135 5.35 -3.66 3.79
CA THR A 135 6.40 -4.57 4.28
C THR A 135 6.16 -5.02 5.71
N GLY A 136 5.31 -4.31 6.47
CA GLY A 136 5.15 -4.52 7.90
C GLY A 136 6.30 -3.95 8.75
N ASN A 137 7.27 -3.25 8.16
CA ASN A 137 8.43 -2.72 8.90
C ASN A 137 8.05 -1.58 9.86
N ILE A 138 8.67 -1.60 11.03
CA ILE A 138 8.68 -0.49 11.99
C ILE A 138 10.11 0.04 12.08
N TYR A 139 10.30 1.28 11.66
CA TYR A 139 11.57 1.98 11.72
C TYR A 139 11.66 2.79 13.01
N LYS A 140 12.78 2.67 13.73
CA LYS A 140 13.19 3.61 14.77
C LYS A 140 14.17 4.61 14.17
N TYR A 141 13.82 5.89 14.23
CA TYR A 141 14.72 6.99 13.84
C TYR A 141 15.16 7.75 15.09
N TRP A 142 16.48 7.78 15.33
CA TRP A 142 17.06 8.43 16.49
C TRP A 142 17.12 9.95 16.30
N LEU A 143 16.50 10.71 17.20
CA LEU A 143 16.51 12.18 17.21
C LEU A 143 17.64 12.75 18.07
N LYS A 144 18.08 12.00 19.10
CA LYS A 144 19.12 12.40 20.06
C LYS A 144 20.12 11.27 20.28
N GLY A 145 21.22 11.60 20.96
CA GLY A 145 22.24 10.64 21.38
C GLY A 145 23.24 10.25 20.29
N PRO A 146 24.11 9.25 20.54
CA PRO A 146 25.20 8.88 19.63
C PRO A 146 24.73 8.37 18.25
N LYS A 147 23.50 7.85 18.16
CA LYS A 147 22.87 7.39 16.92
C LYS A 147 22.02 8.48 16.23
N ALA A 148 22.02 9.73 16.71
CA ALA A 148 21.15 10.77 16.16
C ALA A 148 21.25 10.87 14.62
N ALA A 149 20.12 11.08 13.96
CA ALA A 149 19.94 11.11 12.52
C ALA A 149 20.17 9.78 11.78
N THR A 150 20.15 8.66 12.49
CA THR A 150 20.14 7.31 11.89
C THR A 150 18.80 6.61 12.10
N ALA A 151 18.50 5.64 11.23
CA ALA A 151 17.33 4.78 11.34
C ALA A 151 17.72 3.29 11.36
N GLU A 152 16.95 2.49 12.07
CA GLU A 152 17.03 1.03 12.04
C GLU A 152 15.63 0.41 12.05
N VAL A 153 15.45 -0.76 11.42
CA VAL A 153 14.21 -1.53 11.54
C VAL A 153 14.27 -2.28 12.86
N ILE A 154 13.28 -2.06 13.73
CA ILE A 154 13.19 -2.71 15.04
C ILE A 154 12.24 -3.91 15.03
N MET A 155 11.31 -3.96 14.06
CA MET A 155 10.32 -5.01 13.96
C MET A 155 9.84 -5.13 12.51
N ASN A 156 9.56 -6.37 12.10
CA ASN A 156 8.83 -6.69 10.89
C ASN A 156 7.55 -7.45 11.30
N LEU A 157 6.40 -6.86 11.03
CA LEU A 157 5.09 -7.42 11.34
C LEU A 157 4.70 -8.46 10.29
N GLU A 158 3.95 -9.48 10.68
CA GLU A 158 3.46 -10.53 9.77
C GLU A 158 2.40 -9.99 8.77
N GLY A 159 1.79 -8.84 9.06
CA GLY A 159 0.78 -8.22 8.22
C GLY A 159 1.02 -6.73 7.98
N TYR A 160 0.05 -6.07 7.36
CA TYR A 160 0.17 -4.66 6.99
C TYR A 160 0.10 -3.74 8.19
N ALA A 161 1.14 -2.91 8.33
CA ALA A 161 1.29 -1.97 9.43
C ALA A 161 0.51 -0.67 9.19
N ASN A 162 -0.47 -0.38 10.05
CA ASN A 162 -1.20 0.87 10.03
C ASN A 162 -0.59 1.89 11.01
N LYS A 163 -1.38 2.83 11.51
CA LYS A 163 -0.89 3.86 12.44
C LYS A 163 -0.34 3.21 13.71
N ILE A 164 0.82 3.71 14.12
CA ILE A 164 1.42 3.44 15.43
C ILE A 164 1.16 4.63 16.36
N ARG A 165 0.79 4.36 17.62
CA ARG A 165 0.46 5.35 18.65
C ARG A 165 1.18 5.03 19.94
N ALA A 166 1.88 6.02 20.49
CA ALA A 166 2.44 5.92 21.83
C ALA A 166 1.33 5.89 22.89
N THR A 167 1.55 5.12 23.94
CA THR A 167 0.72 5.12 25.15
C THR A 167 1.33 6.03 26.21
N THR A 168 0.62 6.23 27.32
CA THR A 168 1.12 6.98 28.48
C THR A 168 2.23 6.25 29.24
N ARG A 169 2.39 4.93 29.02
CA ARG A 169 3.41 4.09 29.65
C ARG A 169 4.75 4.09 28.91
N GLY A 170 4.81 4.69 27.72
CA GLY A 170 6.00 4.69 26.87
C GLY A 170 6.12 3.49 25.91
N ASP A 171 5.12 2.59 25.90
CA ASP A 171 4.96 1.55 24.88
C ASP A 171 4.05 2.04 23.72
N PHE A 172 3.83 1.21 22.71
CA PHE A 172 3.15 1.64 21.47
C PHE A 172 2.12 0.62 21.00
N TRP A 173 0.94 1.08 20.59
CA TRP A 173 -0.02 0.27 19.85
C TRP A 173 0.16 0.47 18.35
N VAL A 174 0.16 -0.62 17.59
CA VAL A 174 0.09 -0.62 16.13
C VAL A 174 -1.12 -1.43 15.67
N GLY A 175 -1.90 -0.88 14.74
CA GLY A 175 -2.94 -1.62 14.04
C GLY A 175 -2.32 -2.50 12.95
N VAL A 176 -2.68 -3.78 12.90
CA VAL A 176 -2.14 -4.74 11.93
C VAL A 176 -3.28 -5.44 11.21
N ILE A 177 -3.17 -5.56 9.89
CA ILE A 177 -4.10 -6.32 9.06
C ILE A 177 -3.36 -7.52 8.52
N ILE A 178 -3.77 -8.73 8.92
CA ILE A 178 -3.29 -9.97 8.30
C ILE A 178 -4.24 -10.33 7.16
N GLU A 179 -3.70 -10.49 5.96
CA GLU A 179 -4.48 -10.90 4.80
C GLU A 179 -5.02 -12.32 4.94
N GLY A 180 -6.31 -12.49 4.62
CA GLY A 180 -6.98 -13.78 4.64
C GLY A 180 -8.46 -13.64 4.29
N PRO A 181 -9.15 -14.74 3.99
CA PRO A 181 -10.60 -14.77 3.92
C PRO A 181 -11.21 -15.34 5.23
N PRO A 182 -11.66 -14.53 6.20
CA PRO A 182 -11.63 -13.06 6.26
C PRO A 182 -10.30 -12.50 6.79
N HIS A 183 -10.07 -11.20 6.59
CA HIS A 183 -8.91 -10.50 7.16
C HIS A 183 -8.94 -10.59 8.69
N THR A 184 -7.77 -10.78 9.29
CA THR A 184 -7.64 -10.70 10.76
C THR A 184 -7.14 -9.31 11.15
N LEU A 185 -7.89 -8.65 12.03
CA LEU A 185 -7.58 -7.30 12.50
C LEU A 185 -6.99 -7.37 13.90
N LEU A 186 -5.75 -6.91 14.04
CA LEU A 186 -5.03 -6.94 15.30
C LEU A 186 -4.70 -5.54 15.80
N GLY A 187 -4.68 -5.40 17.12
CA GLY A 187 -3.84 -4.43 17.81
C GLY A 187 -2.66 -5.17 18.40
N GLN A 188 -1.45 -4.73 18.11
CA GLN A 188 -0.24 -5.24 18.77
C GLN A 188 0.38 -4.13 19.60
N ARG A 189 0.58 -4.38 20.89
CA ARG A 189 1.31 -3.48 21.78
C ARG A 189 2.75 -3.92 21.82
N ILE A 190 3.67 -3.00 21.54
CA ILE A 190 5.10 -3.27 21.46
C ILE A 190 5.88 -2.29 22.33
N ASP A 191 7.03 -2.71 22.82
CA ASP A 191 8.00 -1.80 23.44
C ASP A 191 8.88 -1.10 22.40
N GLU A 192 9.82 -0.28 22.88
CA GLU A 192 10.74 0.44 22.00
C GLU A 192 11.76 -0.45 21.27
N TYR A 193 11.95 -1.70 21.69
CA TYR A 193 12.90 -2.64 21.11
C TYR A 193 12.25 -3.55 20.06
N GLY A 194 10.93 -3.41 19.85
CA GLY A 194 10.16 -4.29 18.95
C GLY A 194 9.65 -5.56 19.64
N THR A 195 9.74 -5.66 20.97
CA THR A 195 9.16 -6.78 21.72
C THR A 195 7.65 -6.63 21.79
N VAL A 196 6.91 -7.68 21.42
CA VAL A 196 5.45 -7.72 21.58
C VAL A 196 5.10 -7.93 23.05
N LEU A 197 4.38 -6.95 23.62
CA LEU A 197 3.86 -6.98 24.98
C LEU A 197 2.44 -7.57 25.04
N GLU A 198 1.65 -7.34 23.99
CA GLU A 198 0.24 -7.76 23.93
C GLU A 198 -0.22 -7.86 22.47
N THR A 199 -1.15 -8.77 22.20
CA THR A 199 -1.85 -8.87 20.91
C THR A 199 -3.33 -9.08 21.17
N LEU A 200 -4.16 -8.22 20.58
CA LEU A 200 -5.61 -8.28 20.64
C LEU A 200 -6.15 -8.46 19.23
N THR A 201 -7.17 -9.30 19.09
CA THR A 201 -7.88 -9.55 17.83
C THR A 201 -9.26 -8.92 17.90
N PHE A 202 -9.63 -8.10 16.91
CA PHE A 202 -10.87 -7.33 16.92
C PHE A 202 -12.01 -7.92 16.06
N SER A 203 -11.84 -9.13 15.52
CA SER A 203 -12.85 -9.83 14.71
C SER A 203 -13.72 -10.77 15.55
N PRO A 204 -15.05 -10.88 15.31
CA PRO A 204 -15.89 -10.19 14.33
C PRO A 204 -16.59 -8.92 14.85
N GLU A 205 -16.35 -8.53 16.10
CA GLU A 205 -17.09 -7.48 16.81
C GLU A 205 -16.93 -6.08 16.21
N PHE A 206 -15.79 -5.81 15.57
CA PHE A 206 -15.50 -4.51 14.95
C PHE A 206 -16.21 -4.29 13.61
N ASN A 207 -17.01 -5.26 13.11
CA ASN A 207 -17.87 -5.22 11.90
C ASN A 207 -17.36 -4.26 10.78
N SER A 208 -16.07 -4.38 10.49
CA SER A 208 -15.33 -3.62 9.49
C SER A 208 -14.23 -4.51 8.95
N PRO A 209 -13.95 -4.49 7.63
CA PRO A 209 -12.88 -5.31 7.05
C PRO A 209 -11.48 -4.72 7.24
N LEU A 210 -11.36 -3.50 7.80
CA LEU A 210 -10.09 -2.77 7.92
C LEU A 210 -9.96 -2.15 9.31
N ILE A 211 -8.72 -2.06 9.79
CA ILE A 211 -8.35 -1.22 10.93
C ILE A 211 -7.25 -0.26 10.50
N SER A 212 -7.46 1.03 10.74
CA SER A 212 -6.52 2.10 10.40
C SER A 212 -5.75 2.63 11.62
N GLU A 213 -6.32 2.45 12.81
CA GLU A 213 -5.78 3.00 14.05
C GLU A 213 -6.24 2.20 15.26
N VAL A 214 -5.33 2.00 16.21
CA VAL A 214 -5.61 1.56 17.58
C VAL A 214 -5.04 2.64 18.50
N TYR A 215 -5.89 3.25 19.31
CA TYR A 215 -5.51 4.32 20.22
C TYR A 215 -6.01 4.03 21.63
N GLU A 216 -5.12 4.06 22.61
CA GLU A 216 -5.47 3.82 24.00
C GLU A 216 -5.76 5.13 24.74
N PHE A 217 -6.90 5.17 25.42
CA PHE A 217 -7.29 6.31 26.26
C PHE A 217 -8.28 5.88 27.34
N ASN A 218 -8.01 6.28 28.59
CA ASN A 218 -8.83 5.96 29.77
C ASN A 218 -9.22 4.47 29.85
N ASP A 219 -8.21 3.59 29.80
CA ASP A 219 -8.36 2.13 29.89
C ASP A 219 -9.27 1.50 28.81
N ALA A 220 -9.44 2.19 27.68
CA ALA A 220 -10.14 1.69 26.51
C ALA A 220 -9.29 1.86 25.24
N LEU A 221 -9.48 0.96 24.29
CA LEU A 221 -8.92 1.05 22.95
C LEU A 221 -9.97 1.56 21.98
N PHE A 222 -9.64 2.64 21.30
CA PHE A 222 -10.42 3.23 20.22
C PHE A 222 -9.87 2.71 18.89
N LEU A 223 -10.77 2.16 18.09
CA LEU A 223 -10.47 1.53 16.81
C LEU A 223 -11.05 2.38 15.68
N GLY A 224 -10.17 2.86 14.80
CA GLY A 224 -10.55 3.64 13.61
C GLY A 224 -10.56 2.78 12.36
N SER A 225 -11.53 2.98 11.45
CA SER A 225 -11.58 2.32 10.14
C SER A 225 -11.93 3.30 9.02
N LEU A 226 -11.35 3.09 7.84
CA LEU A 226 -11.67 3.88 6.63
C LEU A 226 -13.07 3.60 6.08
N ASN A 227 -13.62 2.41 6.38
CA ASN A 227 -14.91 1.96 5.86
C ASN A 227 -15.95 1.78 6.99
N GLY A 228 -15.58 2.09 8.24
CA GLY A 228 -16.50 2.03 9.36
C GLY A 228 -17.41 3.26 9.41
N GLU A 229 -18.70 3.06 9.65
CA GLU A 229 -19.65 4.15 9.93
C GLU A 229 -19.66 4.55 11.42
N TYR A 230 -18.80 3.94 12.23
CA TYR A 230 -18.71 4.12 13.67
C TYR A 230 -17.26 3.99 14.17
N VAL A 231 -17.01 4.46 15.38
CA VAL A 231 -15.76 4.24 16.11
C VAL A 231 -15.91 3.00 16.98
N GLY A 232 -15.00 2.03 16.85
CA GLY A 232 -14.97 0.87 17.74
C GLY A 232 -14.38 1.26 19.08
N VAL A 233 -14.98 0.77 20.18
CA VAL A 233 -14.43 0.95 21.52
C VAL A 233 -14.34 -0.41 22.18
N TYR A 234 -13.12 -0.82 22.51
CA TYR A 234 -12.82 -2.06 23.20
C TYR A 234 -12.40 -1.72 24.62
N LYS A 235 -13.15 -2.20 25.61
CA LYS A 235 -12.80 -2.05 27.04
C LYS A 235 -12.24 -3.39 27.51
N ALA A 236 -11.01 -3.35 28.02
CA ALA A 236 -10.40 -4.50 28.69
C ALA A 236 -10.96 -4.66 30.12
#